data_AF-A3BPJ6-F1
#
_entry.id   AF-A3BPJ6-F1
#
_cell.length_a   1.000
_cell.length_b   1.000
_cell.length_c   1.000
_cell.angle_alpha   90.00
_cell.angle_beta   90.00
_cell.angle_gamma   90.00
#
_symmetry.space_group_name_H-M   'P 1'
#
loop_
_entity.id
_entity.type
_entity.pdbx_description
1 polymer ?
#
loop_
_entity_poly.entity_id
_entity_poly.type
_entity_poly.pdbx_seq_one_letter_code
_entity_poly.pdbx_strand_id
1 'polypeptide(L)'
;MRANREAYGVSYDAAEKVRVDPSSPAGLATVSGYCEGKYDTAQELMTGWIDRLPGCDITADIRVDLASAAAAVDECATLLLQNGGEHTTLYQMVLLDRDRAVLAVRLAILLVPNKV
;
A
#
# COMPACT_ATOMS: atom_id res chain seq x y z
N MET A 1 -4.31 -16.36 -6.17
CA MET A 1 -4.06 -14.99 -5.65
C MET A 1 -4.36 -13.91 -6.71
N ARG A 2 -5.49 -13.98 -7.45
CA ARG A 2 -5.86 -12.98 -8.47
C ARG A 2 -7.06 -12.11 -8.06
N ALA A 3 -7.81 -12.53 -7.04
CA ALA A 3 -9.11 -11.97 -6.71
C ALA A 3 -9.06 -10.62 -5.97
N ASN A 4 -7.86 -10.13 -5.63
CA ASN A 4 -7.75 -8.97 -4.75
C ASN A 4 -7.13 -7.73 -5.41
N ARG A 5 -6.53 -7.77 -6.60
CA ARG A 5 -5.89 -6.56 -7.20
C ARG A 5 -6.74 -5.27 -7.33
N GLU A 6 -8.04 -5.24 -7.06
CA GLU A 6 -8.91 -4.08 -7.27
C GLU A 6 -8.44 -2.78 -6.57
N ALA A 7 -8.03 -2.83 -5.29
CA ALA A 7 -7.68 -1.61 -4.55
C ALA A 7 -6.38 -0.94 -5.06
N TYR A 8 -5.43 -1.74 -5.54
CA TYR A 8 -4.10 -1.29 -5.97
C TYR A 8 -3.79 -1.61 -7.43
N GLY A 9 -4.78 -1.93 -8.26
CA GLY A 9 -4.58 -2.49 -9.60
C GLY A 9 -3.72 -1.60 -10.49
N VAL A 10 -3.95 -0.29 -10.45
CA VAL A 10 -3.15 0.71 -11.17
C VAL A 10 -1.69 0.69 -10.73
N SER A 11 -1.44 0.48 -9.44
CA SER A 11 -0.10 0.45 -8.86
C SER A 11 0.65 -0.84 -9.21
N TYR A 12 -0.04 -1.98 -9.25
CA TYR A 12 0.52 -3.22 -9.81
C TYR A 12 0.86 -3.08 -11.29
N ASP A 13 0.01 -2.44 -12.09
CA ASP A 13 0.28 -2.22 -13.52
C ASP A 13 1.48 -1.28 -13.71
N ALA A 14 1.64 -0.28 -12.83
CA ALA A 14 2.82 0.58 -12.81
C ALA A 14 4.09 -0.18 -12.41
N ALA A 15 4.00 -1.08 -11.42
CA ALA A 15 5.12 -1.91 -10.99
C ALA A 15 5.56 -2.88 -12.08
N GLU A 16 4.61 -3.53 -12.76
CA GLU A 16 4.89 -4.42 -13.88
C GLU A 16 5.63 -3.68 -14.99
N LYS A 17 5.18 -2.46 -15.35
CA LYS A 17 5.83 -1.64 -16.38
C LYS A 17 7.29 -1.32 -16.05
N VAL A 18 7.58 -0.92 -14.81
CA VAL A 18 8.96 -0.66 -14.37
C VAL A 18 9.78 -1.96 -14.34
N ARG A 19 9.17 -3.07 -13.92
CA ARG A 19 9.83 -4.36 -13.80
C ARG A 19 10.28 -4.95 -15.14
N VAL A 20 9.49 -4.77 -16.19
CA VAL A 20 9.79 -5.32 -17.52
C VAL A 20 10.48 -4.34 -18.46
N ASP A 21 10.62 -3.07 -18.07
CA ASP A 21 11.30 -2.05 -18.87
C ASP A 21 12.82 -2.29 -18.87
N PRO A 22 13.42 -2.63 -20.03
CA PRO A 22 14.85 -2.89 -20.13
C PRO A 22 15.71 -1.63 -19.96
N SER A 23 15.11 -0.44 -20.03
CA SER A 23 15.79 0.84 -19.80
C SER A 23 15.80 1.29 -18.34
N SER A 24 15.03 0.62 -17.48
CA SER A 24 15.00 0.90 -16.05
C SER A 24 16.30 0.46 -15.37
N PRO A 25 16.83 1.24 -14.39
CA PRO A 25 17.99 0.86 -13.59
C PRO A 25 17.87 -0.56 -13.00
N ALA A 26 18.99 -1.29 -12.95
CA ALA A 26 19.01 -2.71 -12.55
C ALA A 26 18.37 -3.00 -11.18
N GLY A 27 18.42 -2.04 -10.24
CA GLY A 27 17.78 -2.18 -8.93
C GLY A 27 16.25 -2.05 -8.96
N LEU A 28 15.69 -1.33 -9.94
CA LEU A 28 14.26 -1.03 -9.98
C LEU A 28 13.39 -2.23 -10.32
N ALA A 29 13.87 -3.19 -11.10
CA ALA A 29 13.11 -4.40 -11.38
C ALA A 29 12.86 -5.21 -10.10
N THR A 30 13.90 -5.38 -9.27
CA THR A 30 13.81 -6.04 -7.97
C THR A 30 12.91 -5.27 -7.01
N VAL A 31 13.11 -3.95 -6.91
CA VAL A 31 12.29 -3.10 -6.03
C VAL A 31 10.83 -3.11 -6.46
N SER A 32 10.53 -3.09 -7.76
CA SER A 32 9.15 -3.13 -8.26
C SER A 32 8.46 -4.45 -7.86
N GLY A 33 9.15 -5.59 -7.99
CA GLY A 33 8.64 -6.87 -7.50
C GLY A 33 8.44 -6.90 -5.97
N TYR A 34 9.31 -6.23 -5.21
CA TYR A 34 9.11 -6.04 -3.77
C TYR A 34 7.87 -5.21 -3.46
N CYS A 35 7.62 -4.15 -4.24
CA CYS A 35 6.45 -3.30 -4.08
C CYS A 35 5.14 -4.07 -4.29
N GLU A 36 5.10 -4.99 -5.28
CA GLU A 36 3.94 -5.86 -5.48
C GLU A 36 3.61 -6.70 -4.23
N GLY A 37 4.61 -7.29 -3.57
CA GLY A 37 4.39 -8.05 -2.33
C GLY A 37 3.94 -7.19 -1.15
N LYS A 38 4.34 -5.92 -1.10
CA LYS A 38 3.85 -4.96 -0.11
C LYS A 38 2.41 -4.53 -0.37
N TYR A 39 2.03 -4.39 -1.63
CA TYR A 39 0.63 -4.17 -1.99
C TYR A 39 -0.26 -5.35 -1.61
N ASP A 40 0.22 -6.60 -1.75
CA ASP A 40 -0.51 -7.79 -1.28
C ASP A 40 -0.76 -7.69 0.24
N THR A 41 0.27 -7.34 1.00
CA THR A 41 0.20 -7.20 2.47
C THR A 41 -0.76 -6.07 2.88
N ALA A 42 -0.59 -4.88 2.30
CA ALA A 42 -1.42 -3.72 2.61
C ALA A 42 -2.89 -4.00 2.28
N GLN A 43 -3.13 -4.70 1.19
CA GLN A 43 -4.46 -5.09 0.80
C GLN A 43 -5.11 -6.08 1.78
N GLU A 44 -4.41 -7.15 2.15
CA GLU A 44 -4.92 -8.16 3.07
C GLU A 44 -5.39 -7.49 4.38
N LEU A 45 -4.55 -6.60 4.91
CA LEU A 45 -4.83 -5.83 6.11
C LEU A 45 -6.08 -4.95 5.95
N MET A 46 -6.26 -4.26 4.82
CA MET A 46 -7.42 -3.37 4.63
C MET A 46 -8.72 -4.10 4.31
N THR A 47 -8.66 -5.17 3.51
CA THR A 47 -9.86 -5.90 3.05
C THR A 47 -10.60 -6.51 4.23
N GLY A 48 -9.85 -7.07 5.20
CA GLY A 48 -10.44 -7.61 6.43
C GLY A 48 -11.25 -6.59 7.24
N TRP A 49 -10.94 -5.30 7.12
CA TRP A 49 -11.71 -4.23 7.76
C TRP A 49 -12.89 -3.75 6.92
N ILE A 50 -12.72 -3.64 5.60
CA ILE A 50 -13.79 -3.24 4.68
C ILE A 50 -15.02 -4.15 4.86
N ASP A 51 -14.81 -5.46 4.99
CA ASP A 51 -15.90 -6.43 5.19
C ASP A 51 -16.62 -6.28 6.55
N ARG A 52 -15.95 -5.71 7.55
CA ARG A 52 -16.47 -5.52 8.92
C ARG A 52 -17.15 -4.17 9.11
N LEU A 53 -16.83 -3.16 8.28
CA LEU A 53 -17.39 -1.81 8.35
C LEU A 53 -18.94 -1.78 8.31
N PRO A 54 -19.64 -2.51 7.42
CA PRO A 54 -21.11 -2.50 7.38
C PRO A 54 -21.77 -3.01 8.66
N GLY A 55 -21.09 -3.90 9.39
CA GLY A 55 -21.56 -4.44 10.67
C GLY A 55 -21.21 -3.57 11.87
N CYS A 56 -20.53 -2.44 11.67
CA CYS A 56 -19.93 -1.62 12.74
C CYS A 56 -19.04 -2.42 13.70
N ASP A 57 -18.49 -3.56 13.25
CA ASP A 57 -17.60 -4.41 14.04
C ASP A 57 -16.15 -3.90 13.93
N ILE A 58 -15.92 -2.73 14.52
CA ILE A 58 -14.64 -2.04 14.48
C ILE A 58 -13.98 -2.14 15.86
N THR A 59 -12.90 -2.91 15.97
CA THR A 59 -12.09 -3.00 17.21
C THR A 59 -10.89 -2.07 17.14
N ALA A 60 -10.16 -1.90 18.25
CA ALA A 60 -8.95 -1.07 18.28
C ALA A 60 -7.84 -1.56 17.33
N ASP A 61 -7.88 -2.84 16.95
CA ASP A 61 -6.88 -3.48 16.09
C ASP A 61 -6.83 -2.86 14.69
N ILE A 62 -7.93 -2.24 14.22
CA ILE A 62 -7.98 -1.54 12.93
C ILE A 62 -6.89 -0.50 12.79
N ARG A 63 -6.50 0.15 13.89
CA ARG A 63 -5.46 1.18 13.84
C ARG A 63 -4.09 0.57 13.60
N VAL A 64 -3.82 -0.61 14.16
CA VAL A 64 -2.55 -1.33 14.00
C VAL A 64 -2.44 -1.87 12.58
N ASP A 65 -3.51 -2.48 12.08
CA ASP A 65 -3.52 -3.05 10.72
C ASP A 65 -3.40 -1.96 9.66
N LEU A 66 -4.15 -0.87 9.78
CA LEU A 66 -4.05 0.24 8.83
C LEU A 66 -2.69 0.96 8.92
N ALA A 67 -2.10 1.07 10.11
CA ALA A 67 -0.75 1.62 10.25
C ALA A 67 0.30 0.70 9.61
N SER A 68 0.14 -0.62 9.74
CA SER A 68 1.01 -1.62 9.12
C SER A 68 0.85 -1.60 7.59
N ALA A 69 -0.36 -1.44 7.08
CA ALA A 69 -0.61 -1.25 5.64
C ALA A 69 0.05 0.03 5.11
N ALA A 70 -0.08 1.15 5.83
CA ALA A 70 0.57 2.40 5.46
C ALA A 70 2.10 2.28 5.45
N ALA A 71 2.68 1.61 6.45
CA ALA A 71 4.12 1.36 6.53
C ALA A 71 4.61 0.45 5.38
N ALA A 72 3.84 -0.59 5.02
CA ALA A 72 4.17 -1.46 3.90
C ALA A 72 4.27 -0.68 2.57
N VAL A 73 3.33 0.25 2.32
CA VAL A 73 3.36 1.10 1.12
C VAL A 73 4.47 2.15 1.19
N ASP A 74 4.73 2.77 2.35
CA ASP A 74 5.81 3.75 2.49
C ASP A 74 7.21 3.14 2.33
N GLU A 75 7.39 1.87 2.71
CA GLU A 75 8.63 1.13 2.47
C GLU A 75 8.94 1.01 0.97
N CYS A 76 7.91 0.85 0.14
CA CYS A 76 8.06 0.88 -1.32
C CYS A 76 8.59 2.23 -1.81
N ALA A 77 8.03 3.34 -1.31
CA ALA A 77 8.46 4.68 -1.72
C ALA A 77 9.93 4.90 -1.35
N THR A 78 10.31 4.50 -0.14
CA THR A 78 11.69 4.59 0.34
C THR A 78 12.65 3.83 -0.55
N LEU A 79 12.34 2.58 -0.90
CA LEU A 79 13.21 1.75 -1.74
C LEU A 79 13.26 2.24 -3.19
N LEU A 80 12.15 2.71 -3.75
CA LEU A 80 12.12 3.29 -5.09
C LEU A 80 13.03 4.51 -5.16
N LEU A 81 12.92 5.43 -4.19
CA LEU A 81 13.77 6.61 -4.12
C LEU A 81 15.26 6.25 -4.01
N GLN A 82 15.61 5.26 -3.19
CA GLN A 82 16.99 4.79 -3.03
C GLN A 82 17.58 4.14 -4.28
N ASN A 83 16.73 3.70 -5.22
CA ASN A 83 17.13 2.99 -6.44
C ASN A 83 16.90 3.80 -7.72
N GLY A 84 16.70 5.13 -7.62
CA GLY A 84 16.53 6.01 -8.79
C GLY A 84 15.15 5.93 -9.44
N GLY A 85 14.14 5.55 -8.67
CA GLY A 85 12.76 5.34 -9.13
C GLY A 85 11.87 6.56 -9.02
N GLU A 86 12.37 7.71 -8.56
CA GLU A 86 11.58 8.92 -8.24
C GLU A 86 10.82 9.50 -9.44
N HIS A 87 11.29 9.22 -10.66
CA HIS A 87 10.66 9.66 -11.90
C HIS A 87 9.69 8.64 -12.50
N THR A 88 9.57 7.46 -11.89
CA THR A 88 8.66 6.42 -12.37
C THR A 88 7.21 6.75 -12.01
N THR A 89 6.26 6.33 -12.86
CA THR A 89 4.83 6.38 -12.51
C THR A 89 4.54 5.57 -11.24
N LEU A 90 5.26 4.47 -11.01
CA LEU A 90 5.11 3.68 -9.80
C LEU A 90 5.35 4.51 -8.53
N TYR A 91 6.42 5.30 -8.49
CA TYR A 91 6.72 6.13 -7.32
C TYR A 91 5.60 7.12 -7.00
N GLN A 92 5.00 7.75 -8.02
CA GLN A 92 3.86 8.64 -7.85
C GLN A 92 2.63 7.91 -7.30
N MET A 93 2.36 6.70 -7.80
CA MET A 93 1.25 5.87 -7.32
C MET A 93 1.44 5.44 -5.86
N VAL A 94 2.65 5.02 -5.49
CA VAL A 94 2.99 4.63 -4.11
C VAL A 94 2.75 5.79 -3.14
N LEU A 95 3.12 7.02 -3.51
CA LEU A 95 2.87 8.19 -2.66
C LEU A 95 1.36 8.44 -2.45
N LEU A 96 0.57 8.35 -3.52
CA LEU A 96 -0.89 8.49 -3.43
C LEU A 96 -1.53 7.38 -2.57
N ASP A 97 -1.07 6.15 -2.73
CA ASP A 97 -1.54 5.00 -1.98
C ASP A 97 -1.18 5.09 -0.50
N ARG A 98 0.02 5.58 -0.19
CA ARG A 98 0.45 5.86 1.17
C ARG A 98 -0.43 6.92 1.81
N ASP A 99 -0.67 8.03 1.11
CA ASP A 99 -1.48 9.12 1.65
C ASP A 99 -2.92 8.66 1.93
N ARG A 100 -3.48 7.79 1.07
CA ARG A 100 -4.77 7.11 1.31
C ARG A 100 -4.74 6.22 2.53
N ALA A 101 -3.71 5.38 2.69
CA ALA A 101 -3.56 4.52 3.86
C ALA A 101 -3.44 5.33 5.16
N VAL A 102 -2.67 6.42 5.14
CA VAL A 102 -2.57 7.36 6.28
C VAL A 102 -3.91 8.01 6.61
N LEU A 103 -4.69 8.42 5.61
CA LEU A 103 -6.05 8.91 5.83
C LEU A 103 -6.94 7.86 6.49
N ALA A 104 -6.85 6.60 6.06
CA ALA A 104 -7.59 5.50 6.69
C ALA A 104 -7.20 5.32 8.16
N VAL A 105 -5.90 5.37 8.50
CA VAL A 105 -5.42 5.36 9.90
C VAL A 105 -6.03 6.50 10.71
N ARG A 106 -6.03 7.72 10.17
CA ARG A 106 -6.59 8.90 10.86
C ARG A 106 -8.09 8.74 11.10
N LEU A 107 -8.84 8.23 10.12
CA LEU A 107 -10.26 7.93 10.26
C LEU A 107 -10.49 6.86 11.34
N ALA A 108 -9.71 5.79 11.36
CA ALA A 108 -9.78 4.73 12.37
C ALA A 108 -9.53 5.24 13.80
N ILE A 109 -8.59 6.18 13.97
CA ILE A 109 -8.34 6.84 15.27
C ILE A 109 -9.57 7.64 15.74
N LEU A 110 -10.32 8.25 14.82
CA LEU A 110 -11.53 9.02 15.14
C LEU A 110 -12.74 8.11 15.40
N LEU A 111 -12.86 7.00 14.67
CA LEU A 111 -13.99 6.08 14.75
C LEU A 111 -13.95 5.18 15.99
N VAL A 112 -12.75 4.79 16.42
CA VAL A 112 -12.55 4.05 17.66
C VAL A 112 -11.89 5.02 18.62
N PRO A 113 -12.58 5.59 19.62
CA PRO A 113 -11.92 6.41 20.63
C PRO A 113 -10.97 5.56 21.48
N ASN A 114 -9.88 6.14 21.98
CA ASN A 114 -9.19 5.53 23.12
C ASN A 114 -10.20 5.47 24.27
N LYS A 115 -10.44 4.26 24.81
CA LYS A 115 -11.08 4.16 26.12
C LYS A 115 -10.11 4.82 27.11
N VAL A 116 -10.45 6.03 27.54
CA VAL A 116 -9.84 6.68 28.71
C VAL A 116 -10.31 5.95 29.95
#